data_AF-A0A966XFR5-F1
#
_entry.id   AF-A0A966XFR5-F1
#
_cell.length_a   1.000
_cell.length_b   1.000
_cell.length_c   1.000
_cell.angle_alpha   90.00
_cell.angle_beta   90.00
_cell.angle_gamma   90.00
#
_symmetry.space_group_name_H-M   'P 1'
#
loop_
_entity.id
_entity.type
_entity.pdbx_description
1 polymer ?
#
loop_
_entity_poly.entity_id
_entity_poly.type
_entity_poly.pdbx_seq_one_letter_code
_entity_poly.pdbx_strand_id
1 'polypeptide(L)' 'TNTRGPANTQIQIPLMDKHDTGRRSHYLTVQFSIYDAPAENELVVALGAATGGRPHHRIGDRYSDLLAMGRDVDNPAGV' A
#
# COMPACT_ATOMS: atom_id res chain seq x y z
N THR A 1 -4.69 -4.71 -6.69
CA THR A 1 -3.96 -4.98 -7.94
C THR A 1 -4.51 -6.27 -8.51
N ASN A 2 -4.94 -6.28 -9.77
CA ASN A 2 -5.49 -7.47 -10.42
C ASN A 2 -4.51 -7.92 -11.51
N THR A 3 -4.02 -9.14 -11.40
CA THR A 3 -3.03 -9.73 -12.33
C THR A 3 -3.53 -11.10 -12.77
N ARG A 4 -3.24 -11.46 -14.02
CA ARG A 4 -3.41 -12.83 -14.53
C ARG A 4 -2.03 -13.43 -14.78
N GLY A 5 -1.83 -14.68 -14.42
CA GLY A 5 -0.59 -15.40 -14.67
C GLY A 5 -0.70 -16.86 -14.23
N PRO A 6 0.31 -17.69 -14.55
CA PRO A 6 0.35 -19.10 -14.17
C PRO A 6 0.55 -19.27 -12.66
N ALA A 7 0.58 -20.53 -12.22
CA ALA A 7 1.01 -20.88 -10.87
C ALA A 7 2.32 -20.17 -10.48
N ASN A 8 2.42 -19.79 -9.19
CA ASN A 8 3.55 -19.03 -8.64
C ASN A 8 3.70 -17.59 -9.17
N THR A 9 2.69 -17.04 -9.85
CA THR A 9 2.70 -15.61 -10.21
C THR A 9 2.78 -14.76 -8.95
N GLN A 10 3.69 -13.78 -8.95
CA GLN A 10 3.83 -12.85 -7.83
C GLN A 10 2.59 -11.95 -7.71
N ILE A 11 2.03 -11.90 -6.50
CA ILE A 11 0.95 -11.01 -6.10
C ILE A 11 1.56 -9.93 -5.20
N GLN A 12 1.42 -8.67 -5.63
CA GLN A 12 1.83 -7.51 -4.83
C GLN A 12 0.61 -6.90 -4.14
N ILE A 13 0.61 -6.89 -2.81
CA ILE A 13 -0.47 -6.35 -1.98
C ILE A 13 0.00 -5.03 -1.39
N PRO A 14 -0.38 -3.88 -1.96
CA PRO A 14 -0.07 -2.58 -1.38
C PRO A 14 -0.92 -2.37 -0.12
N LEU A 15 -0.28 -1.86 0.93
CA LEU A 15 -0.91 -1.53 2.20
C LEU A 15 -0.77 -0.04 2.48
N MET A 16 -1.69 0.46 3.31
CA MET A 16 -1.69 1.81 3.85
C MET A 16 -2.22 1.77 5.29
N ASP A 17 -2.02 2.86 6.03
CA ASP A 17 -2.67 3.00 7.34
C ASP A 17 -4.19 2.98 7.16
N LYS A 18 -4.85 2.13 7.94
CA LYS A 18 -6.30 1.88 7.87
C LYS A 18 -7.12 3.09 8.31
N HIS A 19 -6.58 3.91 9.22
CA HIS A 19 -7.28 5.00 9.89
C HIS A 19 -6.81 6.39 9.43
N ASP A 20 -5.59 6.52 8.92
CA ASP A 20 -5.00 7.79 8.50
C ASP A 20 -4.22 7.67 7.19
N THR A 21 -4.87 8.01 6.09
CA THR A 21 -4.29 7.94 4.75
C THR A 21 -3.11 8.90 4.55
N GLY A 22 -2.92 9.90 5.42
CA GLY A 22 -1.82 10.86 5.36
C GLY A 22 -0.47 10.29 5.82
N ARG A 23 -0.47 9.18 6.56
CA ARG A 23 0.72 8.53 7.12
C ARG A 23 1.49 7.72 6.10
N ARG A 24 2.42 8.38 5.43
CA ARG A 24 3.30 7.75 4.44
C ARG A 24 4.21 6.67 5.01
N SER A 25 4.44 6.63 6.33
CA SER A 25 5.21 5.58 7.00
C SER A 25 4.60 4.19 6.82
N HIS A 26 3.29 4.09 6.55
CA HIS A 26 2.55 2.83 6.42
C HIS A 26 2.33 2.36 4.98
N TYR A 27 2.86 3.08 3.99
CA TYR A 27 2.89 2.59 2.61
C TYR A 27 3.89 1.44 2.48
N LEU A 28 3.35 0.22 2.47
CA LEU A 28 4.10 -1.03 2.46
C LEU A 28 3.61 -1.87 1.28
N THR A 29 4.40 -2.85 0.86
CA THR A 29 3.96 -3.87 -0.09
C THR A 29 4.33 -5.23 0.45
N VAL A 30 3.34 -6.11 0.58
CA VAL A 30 3.57 -7.53 0.82
C VAL A 30 3.65 -8.23 -0.53
N GLN A 31 4.71 -9.00 -0.75
CA GLN A 31 4.85 -9.88 -1.89
C GLN A 31 4.44 -11.29 -1.48
N PHE A 32 3.57 -11.91 -2.27
CA PHE A 32 3.02 -13.22 -1.99
C PHE A 32 2.98 -14.05 -3.28
N SER A 33 3.19 -15.35 -3.17
CA SER A 33 2.92 -16.32 -4.24
C SER A 33 2.60 -17.67 -3.62
N ILE A 34 1.90 -18.51 -4.38
CA ILE A 34 1.64 -19.90 -4.05
C ILE A 34 2.26 -20.73 -5.17
N TYR A 35 3.14 -21.68 -4.83
CA TYR A 35 3.96 -22.39 -5.81
C TYR A 35 3.13 -23.12 -6.88
N ASP A 36 1.98 -23.67 -6.52
CA ASP A 36 1.11 -24.48 -7.37
C ASP A 36 -0.21 -23.79 -7.76
N ALA A 37 -0.42 -22.51 -7.41
CA ALA A 37 -1.66 -21.78 -7.69
C ALA A 37 -1.43 -20.37 -8.28
N PRO A 38 -2.38 -19.82 -9.06
CA PRO A 38 -3.64 -20.42 -9.49
C PRO A 38 -3.46 -21.47 -10.60
N ALA A 39 -4.24 -22.55 -10.55
CA ALA A 39 -4.45 -23.44 -11.70
C ALA A 39 -5.40 -22.80 -12.75
N GLU A 40 -5.60 -23.47 -13.88
CA GLU A 40 -6.38 -22.94 -15.03
C GLU A 40 -7.82 -22.49 -14.68
N ASN A 41 -8.44 -23.12 -13.67
CA ASN A 41 -9.82 -22.86 -13.24
C ASN A 41 -9.92 -22.29 -11.82
N GLU A 42 -8.86 -21.67 -11.33
CA GLU A 42 -8.78 -21.16 -9.96
C GLU A 42 -8.50 -19.65 -9.91
N LEU A 43 -8.80 -19.06 -8.75
CA LEU A 43 -8.50 -17.66 -8.47
C LEU A 43 -7.92 -17.54 -7.07
N VAL A 44 -6.78 -16.86 -6.96
CA VAL A 44 -6.15 -16.55 -5.68
C VAL A 44 -6.58 -15.15 -5.24
N VAL A 45 -7.24 -15.06 -4.08
CA VAL A 45 -7.56 -13.80 -3.41
C VAL A 45 -6.71 -13.69 -2.16
N ALA A 46 -5.95 -12.61 -2.02
CA ALA A 46 -5.08 -12.38 -0.88
C ALA A 46 -5.38 -11.04 -0.19
N LEU A 47 -5.38 -11.05 1.14
CA LEU A 47 -5.53 -9.88 1.99
C LEU A 47 -4.27 -9.72 2.85
N GLY A 48 -3.67 -8.53 2.83
CA GLY A 48 -2.49 -8.22 3.63
C GLY A 48 -2.84 -7.30 4.79
N ALA A 49 -2.16 -7.46 5.91
CA ALA A 49 -2.22 -6.57 7.07
C ALA A 49 -0.84 -6.46 7.73
N ALA A 50 -0.60 -5.35 8.42
CA ALA A 50 0.62 -5.12 9.19
C ALA A 50 0.26 -4.47 10.54
N THR A 51 1.07 -4.74 11.56
CA THR A 51 0.90 -4.16 12.91
C THR A 51 1.49 -2.75 13.03
N GLY A 52 2.27 -2.30 12.05
CA GLY A 52 2.89 -0.98 12.04
C GLY A 52 3.48 -0.60 10.68
N GLY A 53 4.14 0.56 10.62
CA GLY A 53 4.75 1.10 9.42
C GLY A 53 6.13 0.53 9.09
N ARG A 54 6.81 1.13 8.10
CA ARG A 54 8.17 0.77 7.68
C ARG A 54 9.16 0.94 8.85
N PRO A 55 10.06 -0.03 9.10
CA PRO A 55 11.07 0.06 10.17
C PRO A 55 11.97 1.32 10.09
N HIS A 56 12.26 1.78 8.87
CA HIS A 56 13.09 2.95 8.61
C HIS A 56 12.35 4.01 7.78
N HIS A 57 11.16 4.43 8.23
CA HIS A 57 10.46 5.54 7.59
C HIS A 57 11.21 6.87 7.81
N ARG A 58 11.44 7.64 6.74
CA ARG A 58 12.23 8.89 6.79
C ARG A 58 11.84 9.92 5.72
N ILE A 59 10.58 9.88 5.28
CA ILE A 59 10.07 10.73 4.18
C ILE A 59 8.97 11.70 4.63
N GLY A 60 8.87 11.95 5.95
CA GLY A 60 7.81 12.75 6.53
C GLY A 60 6.41 12.15 6.32
N ASP A 61 5.40 13.01 6.43
CA ASP A 61 4.00 12.69 6.15
C ASP A 61 3.34 13.79 5.29
N ARG A 62 2.07 13.59 4.94
CA ARG A 62 1.34 14.57 4.13
C ARG A 62 1.18 15.92 4.84
N TYR A 63 1.07 15.92 6.17
CA TYR A 63 0.77 17.12 6.95
C TYR A 63 1.99 18.03 7.07
N SER A 64 3.17 17.45 7.30
CA SER A 64 4.44 18.19 7.29
C SER A 64 4.71 18.84 5.94
N ASP A 65 4.37 18.14 4.85
CA ASP A 65 4.54 18.68 3.49
C ASP A 65 3.59 19.86 3.24
N LEU A 66 2.31 19.72 3.60
CA LEU A 66 1.32 20.78 3.43
C LEU A 66 1.70 22.02 4.25
N LEU A 67 2.13 21.84 5.50
CA LEU A 67 2.59 22.92 6.35
C LEU A 67 3.81 23.63 5.77
N ALA A 68 4.80 22.88 5.25
CA ALA A 68 5.97 23.45 4.60
C ALA A 68 5.62 24.23 3.30
N MET A 69 4.53 23.84 2.64
CA MET A 69 4.02 24.52 1.44
C MET A 69 3.02 25.66 1.74
N GLY A 70 2.70 25.90 3.02
CA GLY A 70 1.67 26.88 3.41
C GLY A 70 0.26 26.52 2.93
N ARG A 71 -0.03 25.21 2.79
CA ARG A 71 -1.29 24.69 2.28
C ARG A 71 -2.14 24.09 3.39
N ASP A 72 -3.45 24.18 3.20
CA ASP A 72 -4.43 23.64 4.13
C ASP A 72 -4.70 22.14 3.85
N VAL A 73 -5.08 21.41 4.90
CA VAL A 73 -5.37 19.97 4.79
C VAL A 73 -6.68 19.71 4.06
N ASP A 74 -7.68 20.56 4.29
CA ASP A 74 -9.02 20.46 3.70
C ASP A 74 -9.06 21.03 2.28
N ASN A 75 -8.19 22.01 1.97
CA ASN A 75 -7.93 22.47 0.60
C ASN A 75 -6.44 22.36 0.18
N PRO A 76 -5.94 21.14 -0.09
CA PRO A 76 -4.53 20.91 -0.41
C PRO A 76 -4.15 21.34 -1.84
N ALA A 77 -5.14 21.54 -2.72
CA ALA A 77 -4.91 21.95 -4.10
C ALA A 77 -4.97 23.48 -4.28
N GLY A 78 -5.64 24.19 -3.38
CA GLY A 78 -5.78 25.65 -3.42
C GLY A 78 -6.60 26.15 -4.62
N VAL A 79 -7.38 25.26 -5.24
CA VAL A 79 -8.26 25.51 -6.39
C VAL A 79 -9.69 25.15 -6.07
#